data_AF-A0A535MD86-F1
#
_entry.id   AF-A0A535MD86-F1
#
_cell.length_a   1.000
_cell.length_b   1.000
_cell.length_c   1.000
_cell.angle_alpha   90.00
_cell.angle_beta   90.00
_cell.angle_gamma   90.00
#
_symmetry.space_group_name_H-M   'P 1'
#
loop_
_entity.id
_entity.type
_entity.pdbx_description
1 polymer ?
#
loop_
_entity_poly.entity_id
_entity_poly.type
_entity_poly.pdbx_seq_one_letter_code
_entity_poly.pdbx_strand_id
1 'polypeptide(L)'
;MKHLIWPALLVASLTLAACGGTPATGTTSPAGAPDITTASITVAGKSVTVLKNPMGLTLYYFTQDTSAKVACTGACATNWPPLIATSDTPSASPTLPGKLTVLNGANGKQILYNGHPLYMFARDRAQADALGQGIGGKWFVATPALPVAPSAAKPNY
;
A
#
# COMPACT_ATOMS: atom_id res chain seq x y z
N MET A 1 54.81 -1.74 10.32
CA MET A 1 55.89 -0.81 10.71
C MET A 1 55.79 0.40 9.81
N LYS A 2 55.84 1.62 10.41
CA LYS A 2 56.14 2.98 9.89
C LYS A 2 55.95 3.24 8.38
N HIS A 3 55.35 4.35 7.92
CA HIS A 3 55.80 5.72 8.21
C HIS A 3 54.66 6.76 8.11
N LEU A 4 54.58 7.61 9.14
CA LEU A 4 54.12 9.00 9.08
C LEU A 4 54.97 9.79 8.06
N ILE A 5 54.42 10.85 7.46
CA ILE A 5 54.95 12.23 7.51
C ILE A 5 54.05 13.15 6.67
N TRP A 6 53.57 14.20 7.32
CA TRP A 6 52.87 15.38 6.79
C TRP A 6 53.93 16.45 6.44
N PRO A 7 53.63 17.36 5.51
CA PRO A 7 53.89 18.76 5.87
C PRO A 7 52.73 19.70 5.53
N ALA A 8 52.70 20.75 6.33
CA ALA A 8 51.77 21.85 6.40
C ALA A 8 52.18 23.03 5.50
N LEU A 9 51.34 24.09 5.59
CA LEU A 9 51.57 25.54 5.35
C LEU A 9 50.86 26.08 4.09
N LEU A 10 49.78 26.84 4.27
CA LEU A 10 49.67 28.33 4.29
C LEU A 10 49.17 28.82 2.90
N VAL A 11 48.25 29.75 2.66
CA VAL A 11 47.95 31.08 3.25
C VAL A 11 46.49 31.48 2.91
N ALA A 12 45.93 32.33 3.78
CA ALA A 12 44.74 33.19 3.73
C ALA A 12 44.11 33.58 2.37
N SER A 13 42.78 33.79 2.37
CA SER A 13 42.19 35.16 2.29
C SER A 13 40.66 35.16 2.37
N LEU A 14 40.19 36.26 2.93
CA LEU A 14 38.86 36.68 3.36
C LEU A 14 37.91 37.01 2.19
N THR A 15 36.67 36.52 2.20
CA THR A 15 35.52 37.28 1.63
C THR A 15 34.26 37.03 2.46
N LEU A 16 33.78 38.10 3.10
CA LEU A 16 32.46 38.19 3.72
C LEU A 16 31.47 38.49 2.57
N ALA A 17 30.63 37.52 2.21
CA ALA A 17 29.57 37.73 1.23
C ALA A 17 28.23 37.26 1.79
N ALA A 18 27.51 38.24 2.32
CA ALA A 18 26.05 38.41 2.39
C ALA A 18 25.16 37.17 2.37
N CYS A 19 24.39 37.06 3.45
CA CYS A 19 23.11 36.36 3.52
C CYS A 19 22.20 36.79 2.35
N GLY A 20 21.97 35.89 1.41
CA GLY A 20 20.96 36.02 0.38
C GLY A 20 20.23 34.69 0.30
N GLY A 21 19.19 34.54 1.12
CA GLY A 21 18.37 33.35 1.18
C GLY A 21 17.86 33.01 -0.21
N THR A 22 18.36 31.91 -0.76
CA THR A 22 17.73 31.26 -1.91
C THR A 22 16.34 30.85 -1.42
N PRO A 23 15.24 31.29 -2.06
CA PRO A 23 13.97 30.65 -1.79
C PRO A 23 14.19 29.17 -2.13
N ALA A 24 14.11 28.32 -1.11
CA ALA A 24 13.91 26.91 -1.33
C ALA A 24 12.66 26.85 -2.21
N THR A 25 12.84 26.57 -3.50
CA THR A 25 11.79 26.05 -4.34
C THR A 25 11.29 24.84 -3.59
N GLY A 26 10.20 25.02 -2.85
CA GLY A 26 9.52 23.93 -2.20
C GLY A 26 9.27 22.93 -3.29
N THR A 27 9.92 21.77 -3.19
CA THR A 27 9.60 20.63 -4.02
C THR A 27 8.14 20.36 -3.71
N THR A 28 7.24 20.84 -4.57
CA THR A 28 5.83 20.50 -4.50
C THR A 28 5.83 18.98 -4.60
N SER A 29 5.64 18.30 -3.47
CA SER A 29 5.39 16.87 -3.46
C SER A 29 4.27 16.65 -4.46
N PRO A 30 4.42 15.78 -5.46
CA PRO A 30 3.35 15.54 -6.40
C PRO A 30 2.10 15.21 -5.57
N ALA A 31 1.01 15.90 -5.87
CA ALA A 31 -0.27 15.61 -5.28
C ALA A 31 -0.58 14.13 -5.53
N GLY A 32 -0.68 13.38 -4.43
CA GLY A 32 -1.30 12.07 -4.29
C GLY A 32 -0.98 11.03 -5.35
N ALA A 33 0.05 10.22 -5.15
CA ALA A 33 0.09 8.91 -5.81
C ALA A 33 -1.17 8.11 -5.41
N PRO A 34 -1.80 7.37 -6.34
CA PRO A 34 -3.02 6.63 -6.03
C PRO A 34 -2.75 5.55 -4.99
N ASP A 35 -3.73 5.29 -4.12
CA ASP A 35 -3.63 4.22 -3.12
C ASP A 35 -3.64 2.84 -3.79
N ILE A 36 -4.28 2.72 -4.97
CA ILE A 36 -4.41 1.47 -5.71
C ILE A 36 -4.06 1.67 -7.19
N THR A 37 -3.32 0.72 -7.74
CA THR A 37 -3.09 0.58 -9.18
C THR A 37 -3.51 -0.80 -9.67
N THR A 38 -3.41 -1.05 -10.98
CA THR A 38 -3.68 -2.37 -11.56
C THR A 38 -2.52 -2.85 -12.42
N ALA A 39 -2.31 -4.17 -12.46
CA ALA A 39 -1.38 -4.79 -13.41
C ALA A 39 -1.80 -6.25 -13.69
N SER A 40 -1.42 -6.76 -14.86
CA SER A 40 -1.61 -8.18 -15.19
C SER A 40 -0.44 -9.01 -14.68
N ILE A 41 -0.73 -10.07 -13.92
CA ILE A 41 0.25 -11.04 -13.41
C ILE A 41 -0.26 -12.46 -13.63
N THR A 42 0.60 -13.46 -13.44
CA THR A 42 0.17 -14.87 -13.47
C THR A 42 -0.36 -15.27 -12.11
N VAL A 43 -1.64 -15.62 -12.03
CA VAL A 43 -2.30 -16.14 -10.83
C VAL A 43 -2.81 -17.54 -11.15
N ALA A 44 -2.34 -18.55 -10.41
CA ALA A 44 -2.73 -19.96 -10.62
C ALA A 44 -2.67 -20.41 -12.10
N GLY A 45 -1.61 -20.03 -12.82
CA GLY A 45 -1.37 -20.39 -14.22
C GLY A 45 -2.15 -19.59 -15.25
N LYS A 46 -2.88 -18.53 -14.85
CA LYS A 46 -3.65 -17.68 -15.75
C LYS A 46 -3.19 -16.23 -15.65
N SER A 47 -3.21 -15.50 -16.77
CA SER A 47 -3.02 -14.05 -16.76
C SER A 47 -4.26 -13.37 -16.17
N VAL A 48 -4.09 -12.61 -15.10
CA VAL A 48 -5.17 -11.93 -14.38
C VAL A 48 -4.75 -10.49 -14.09
N THR A 49 -5.65 -9.54 -14.35
CA THR A 49 -5.49 -8.15 -13.90
C THR A 49 -5.84 -8.05 -12.42
N VAL A 50 -4.89 -7.63 -11.59
CA VAL A 50 -5.00 -7.60 -10.13
C VAL A 50 -4.91 -6.17 -9.61
N LEU A 51 -5.48 -5.93 -8.43
CA LEU A 51 -5.28 -4.68 -7.69
C LEU A 51 -3.93 -4.72 -6.98
N LYS A 52 -3.27 -3.56 -6.91
CA LYS A 52 -1.95 -3.40 -6.31
C LYS A 52 -1.88 -2.19 -5.41
N ASN A 53 -1.07 -2.26 -4.37
CA ASN A 53 -0.72 -1.11 -3.54
C ASN A 53 0.27 -0.18 -4.28
N PRO A 54 0.65 0.98 -3.71
CA PRO A 54 1.57 1.92 -4.36
C PRO A 54 2.99 1.36 -4.59
N MET A 55 3.37 0.32 -3.85
CA MET A 55 4.66 -0.38 -4.01
C MET A 55 4.61 -1.47 -5.10
N GLY A 56 3.44 -1.72 -5.69
CA GLY A 56 3.23 -2.74 -6.72
C GLY A 56 3.00 -4.15 -6.19
N LEU A 57 2.79 -4.33 -4.88
CA LEU A 57 2.42 -5.60 -4.28
C LEU A 57 0.93 -5.91 -4.50
N THR A 58 0.64 -7.17 -4.75
CA THR A 58 -0.72 -7.68 -4.98
C THR A 58 -1.60 -7.49 -3.73
N LEU A 59 -2.83 -7.03 -3.95
CA LEU A 59 -3.84 -6.90 -2.92
C LEU A 59 -4.77 -8.11 -2.89
N TYR A 60 -5.21 -8.46 -1.69
CA TYR A 60 -6.06 -9.62 -1.41
C TYR A 60 -7.28 -9.21 -0.59
N TYR A 61 -8.28 -10.07 -0.60
CA TYR A 61 -9.41 -10.00 0.32
C TYR A 61 -9.60 -11.34 1.04
N PHE A 62 -10.24 -11.25 2.21
CA PHE A 62 -10.55 -12.40 3.05
C PHE A 62 -12.04 -12.69 3.02
N THR A 63 -12.43 -13.91 2.67
CA THR A 63 -13.86 -14.26 2.47
C THR A 63 -14.70 -14.23 3.75
N GLN A 64 -14.07 -14.18 4.93
CA GLN A 64 -14.78 -14.06 6.21
C GLN A 64 -15.00 -12.61 6.65
N ASP A 65 -14.43 -11.65 5.93
CA ASP A 65 -14.69 -10.23 6.16
C ASP A 65 -15.99 -9.79 5.49
N THR A 66 -16.55 -8.71 6.01
CA THR A 66 -17.67 -7.99 5.40
C THR A 66 -17.36 -6.50 5.42
N SER A 67 -18.21 -5.68 4.78
CA SER A 67 -18.06 -4.23 4.77
C SER A 67 -18.12 -3.57 6.15
N ALA A 68 -18.72 -4.24 7.14
CA ALA A 68 -18.88 -3.73 8.50
C ALA A 68 -18.02 -4.47 9.54
N LYS A 69 -17.47 -5.63 9.21
CA LYS A 69 -16.75 -6.48 10.17
C LYS A 69 -15.47 -7.06 9.56
N VAL A 70 -14.36 -6.75 10.23
CA VAL A 70 -13.04 -7.32 9.97
C VAL A 70 -12.82 -8.52 10.89
N ALA A 71 -12.71 -9.71 10.31
CA ALA A 71 -12.35 -10.95 11.00
C ALA A 71 -10.83 -11.15 11.09
N CYS A 72 -10.06 -10.66 10.11
CA CYS A 72 -8.60 -10.76 10.16
C CYS A 72 -7.98 -9.68 11.06
N THR A 73 -7.68 -10.03 12.31
CA THR A 73 -7.05 -9.14 13.30
C THR A 73 -5.87 -9.83 14.00
N GLY A 74 -5.08 -9.08 14.79
CA GLY A 74 -3.96 -9.63 15.55
C GLY A 74 -2.94 -10.34 14.67
N ALA A 75 -2.60 -11.59 15.02
CA ALA A 75 -1.64 -12.40 14.25
C ALA A 75 -2.07 -12.60 12.77
N CYS A 76 -3.37 -12.62 12.49
CA CYS A 76 -3.86 -12.65 11.10
C CYS A 76 -3.38 -11.40 10.35
N ALA A 77 -3.58 -10.21 10.92
CA ALA A 77 -3.16 -8.95 10.34
C ALA A 77 -1.63 -8.78 10.29
N THR A 78 -0.86 -9.54 11.08
CA THR A 78 0.61 -9.61 10.92
C THR A 78 1.00 -10.36 9.65
N ASN A 79 0.32 -11.47 9.33
CA ASN A 79 0.59 -12.26 8.13
C ASN A 79 -0.10 -11.69 6.88
N TRP A 80 -1.18 -10.95 7.08
CA TRP A 80 -1.95 -10.26 6.06
C TRP A 80 -2.07 -8.78 6.44
N PRO A 81 -1.02 -7.97 6.22
CA PRO A 81 -1.06 -6.57 6.61
C PRO A 81 -2.20 -5.81 5.92
N PRO A 82 -3.03 -5.06 6.65
CA PRO A 82 -4.12 -4.29 6.07
C PRO A 82 -3.61 -3.13 5.20
N LEU A 83 -4.29 -2.85 4.11
CA LEU A 83 -4.05 -1.64 3.32
C LEU A 83 -4.66 -0.44 4.05
N ILE A 84 -3.80 0.34 4.72
CA ILE A 84 -4.21 1.50 5.51
C ILE A 84 -4.35 2.74 4.63
N ALA A 85 -5.47 3.44 4.80
CA ALA A 85 -5.79 4.66 4.10
C ALA A 85 -4.96 5.83 4.65
N THR A 86 -4.44 6.65 3.74
CA THR A 86 -3.75 7.91 4.09
C THR A 86 -4.69 9.11 4.15
N SER A 87 -5.91 8.96 3.63
CA SER A 87 -7.00 9.95 3.67
C SER A 87 -8.36 9.25 3.75
N ASP A 88 -9.43 10.01 3.98
CA ASP A 88 -10.81 9.46 4.00
C ASP A 88 -11.38 9.25 2.58
N THR A 89 -10.66 9.68 1.53
CA THR A 89 -11.06 9.57 0.12
C THR A 89 -9.99 8.80 -0.68
N PRO A 90 -9.94 7.46 -0.55
CA PRO A 90 -8.97 6.64 -1.25
C PRO A 90 -9.17 6.71 -2.76
N SER A 91 -8.06 6.61 -3.48
CA SER A 91 -8.03 6.78 -4.94
C SER A 91 -7.36 5.60 -5.64
N ALA A 92 -7.71 5.43 -6.92
CA ALA A 92 -7.08 4.44 -7.79
C ALA A 92 -6.75 5.03 -9.15
N SER A 93 -5.68 4.53 -9.77
CA SER A 93 -5.35 4.79 -11.17
C SER A 93 -4.98 3.49 -11.89
N PRO A 94 -5.72 3.07 -12.93
CA PRO A 94 -6.89 3.73 -13.50
C PRO A 94 -8.08 3.73 -12.53
N THR A 95 -9.12 4.52 -12.83
CA THR A 95 -10.40 4.48 -12.12
C THR A 95 -10.96 3.06 -12.15
N LEU A 96 -11.28 2.52 -10.96
CA LEU A 96 -11.87 1.20 -10.83
C LEU A 96 -13.38 1.23 -11.10
N PRO A 97 -13.97 0.16 -11.63
CA PRO A 97 -15.41 0.08 -11.84
C PRO A 97 -16.22 -0.04 -10.54
N GLY A 98 -15.60 -0.56 -9.47
CA GLY A 98 -16.20 -0.65 -8.14
C GLY A 98 -15.97 0.59 -7.27
N LYS A 99 -16.40 0.49 -6.01
CA LYS A 99 -16.29 1.60 -5.04
C LYS A 99 -15.13 1.38 -4.08
N LEU A 100 -14.36 2.43 -3.84
CA LEU A 100 -13.41 2.50 -2.73
C LEU A 100 -14.04 3.23 -1.56
N THR A 101 -13.89 2.68 -0.36
CA THR A 101 -14.33 3.29 0.90
C THR A 101 -13.28 3.07 1.97
N VAL A 102 -13.41 3.79 3.09
CA VAL A 102 -12.58 3.58 4.27
C VAL A 102 -13.46 3.04 5.39
N LEU A 103 -13.03 1.94 6.00
CA LEU A 103 -13.60 1.42 7.23
C LEU A 103 -12.69 1.82 8.39
N ASN A 104 -13.23 2.52 9.38
CA ASN A 104 -12.55 2.71 10.66
C ASN A 104 -12.88 1.52 11.57
N GLY A 105 -12.02 0.50 11.56
CA GLY A 105 -12.28 -0.79 12.19
C GLY A 105 -11.15 -1.28 13.10
N ALA A 106 -11.14 -2.59 13.36
CA ALA A 106 -10.18 -3.22 14.28
C ALA A 106 -8.70 -3.06 13.86
N ASN A 107 -8.45 -2.81 12.58
CA ASN A 107 -7.12 -2.63 12.01
C ASN A 107 -6.77 -1.14 11.75
N GLY A 108 -7.61 -0.20 12.22
CA GLY A 108 -7.51 1.23 11.89
C GLY A 108 -8.30 1.60 10.64
N LYS A 109 -7.91 2.72 9.99
CA LYS A 109 -8.53 3.22 8.75
C LYS A 109 -8.12 2.36 7.56
N GLN A 110 -8.86 1.29 7.28
CA GLN A 110 -8.54 0.34 6.22
C GLN A 110 -9.31 0.66 4.94
N ILE A 111 -8.65 0.54 3.79
CA ILE A 111 -9.28 0.70 2.47
C ILE A 111 -10.06 -0.58 2.13
N LEU A 112 -11.30 -0.37 1.68
CA LEU A 112 -12.18 -1.41 1.15
C LEU A 112 -12.38 -1.20 -0.35
N TYR A 113 -12.42 -2.29 -1.12
CA TYR A 113 -12.93 -2.28 -2.50
C TYR A 113 -14.20 -3.11 -2.58
N ASN A 114 -15.28 -2.49 -3.06
CA ASN A 114 -16.59 -3.15 -3.15
C ASN A 114 -17.03 -3.79 -1.81
N GLY A 115 -16.67 -3.15 -0.69
CA GLY A 115 -17.01 -3.63 0.65
C GLY A 115 -16.08 -4.71 1.22
N HIS A 116 -15.03 -5.12 0.51
CA HIS A 116 -14.03 -6.07 1.00
C HIS A 116 -12.81 -5.33 1.57
N PRO A 117 -12.44 -5.54 2.85
CA PRO A 117 -11.19 -5.01 3.39
C PRO A 117 -9.99 -5.56 2.61
N LEU A 118 -9.09 -4.67 2.20
CA LEU A 118 -7.94 -5.04 1.38
C LEU A 118 -6.69 -5.29 2.24
N TYR A 119 -5.91 -6.27 1.84
CA TYR A 119 -4.70 -6.70 2.52
C TYR A 119 -3.55 -6.92 1.54
N MET A 120 -2.34 -6.79 2.03
CA MET A 120 -1.14 -7.37 1.43
C MET A 120 -0.89 -8.77 2.01
N PHE A 121 -0.03 -9.56 1.38
CA PHE A 121 0.47 -10.81 1.96
C PHE A 121 1.92 -10.65 2.42
N ALA A 122 2.21 -10.98 3.67
CA ALA A 122 3.52 -10.75 4.28
C ALA A 122 4.66 -11.58 3.65
N ARG A 123 4.36 -12.53 2.75
CA ARG A 123 5.36 -13.33 2.03
C ARG A 123 5.56 -12.90 0.58
N ASP A 124 4.75 -12.00 0.04
CA ASP A 124 5.00 -11.42 -1.28
C ASP A 124 6.23 -10.50 -1.20
N ARG A 125 7.15 -10.61 -2.15
CA ARG A 125 8.41 -9.87 -2.22
C ARG A 125 8.61 -9.18 -3.56
N ALA A 126 8.13 -9.78 -4.64
CA ALA A 126 8.17 -9.24 -5.98
C ALA A 126 6.79 -8.69 -6.40
N GLN A 127 6.81 -7.74 -7.34
CA GLN A 127 5.57 -7.17 -7.88
C GLN A 127 4.72 -8.20 -8.64
N ALA A 128 5.31 -9.29 -9.13
CA ALA A 128 4.58 -10.35 -9.81
C ALA A 128 4.02 -11.41 -8.85
N ASP A 129 4.29 -11.30 -7.54
CA ASP A 129 3.88 -12.32 -6.59
C ASP A 129 2.37 -12.30 -6.36
N ALA A 130 1.81 -13.51 -6.28
CA ALA A 130 0.43 -13.77 -5.89
C ALA A 130 0.39 -14.98 -4.91
N LEU A 131 1.40 -15.11 -4.03
CA LEU A 131 1.62 -16.31 -3.22
C LEU A 131 0.50 -16.53 -2.20
N GLY A 132 -0.26 -15.48 -1.89
CA GLY A 132 -1.42 -15.55 -1.00
C GLY A 132 -2.65 -16.20 -1.62
N GLN A 133 -2.68 -16.38 -2.95
CA GLN A 133 -3.85 -16.87 -3.65
C GLN A 133 -4.26 -18.26 -3.15
N GLY A 134 -5.51 -18.39 -2.71
CA GLY A 134 -6.13 -19.64 -2.31
C GLY A 134 -5.71 -20.15 -0.93
N ILE A 135 -4.87 -19.43 -0.17
CA ILE A 135 -4.44 -19.87 1.17
C ILE A 135 -5.67 -20.11 2.05
N GLY A 136 -5.74 -21.31 2.62
CA GLY A 136 -6.84 -21.74 3.49
C GLY A 136 -8.22 -21.74 2.83
N GLY A 137 -8.31 -21.64 1.49
CA GLY A 137 -9.57 -21.51 0.76
C GLY A 137 -10.34 -20.23 1.07
N LYS A 138 -9.68 -19.22 1.65
CA LYS A 138 -10.32 -17.99 2.16
C LYS A 138 -9.64 -16.70 1.71
N TRP A 139 -8.41 -16.79 1.23
CA TRP A 139 -7.65 -15.64 0.73
C TRP A 139 -7.59 -15.67 -0.78
N PHE A 140 -7.97 -14.56 -1.41
CA PHE A 140 -8.00 -14.47 -2.86
C PHE A 140 -7.51 -13.11 -3.30
N VAL A 141 -6.84 -13.08 -4.45
CA VAL A 141 -6.39 -11.86 -5.10
C VAL A 141 -7.59 -10.97 -5.41
N ALA A 142 -7.49 -9.70 -5.05
CA ALA A 142 -8.48 -8.70 -5.42
C ALA A 142 -8.26 -8.29 -6.88
N THR A 143 -9.34 -8.28 -7.66
CA THR A 143 -9.33 -7.88 -9.07
C THR A 143 -10.29 -6.72 -9.29
N PRO A 144 -10.18 -5.97 -10.41
CA PRO A 144 -11.18 -4.95 -10.75
C PRO A 144 -12.61 -5.50 -10.84
N ALA A 145 -12.78 -6.80 -11.15
CA ALA A 145 -14.08 -7.45 -11.24
C ALA A 145 -14.58 -8.04 -9.90
N LEU A 146 -13.91 -7.79 -8.77
CA LEU A 146 -14.31 -8.29 -7.47
C LEU A 146 -15.77 -7.89 -7.16
N PRO A 147 -16.71 -8.84 -6.99
CA PRO A 147 -18.10 -8.52 -6.69
C PRO A 147 -18.25 -7.83 -5.34
N VAL A 148 -19.37 -7.12 -5.15
CA VAL A 148 -19.70 -6.50 -3.86
C VAL A 148 -19.76 -7.55 -2.75
N ALA A 149 -19.11 -7.26 -1.63
CA ALA A 149 -19.15 -8.10 -0.45
C ALA A 149 -20.61 -8.29 0.01
N PRO A 150 -21.01 -9.49 0.42
CA PRO A 150 -22.33 -9.67 1.00
C PRO A 150 -22.49 -8.73 2.20
N SER A 151 -23.58 -7.96 2.22
CA SER A 151 -23.94 -7.16 3.38
C SER A 151 -24.03 -8.07 4.60
N ALA A 152 -23.46 -7.64 5.73
CA ALA A 152 -23.66 -8.35 6.98
C ALA A 152 -25.17 -8.53 7.19
N ALA A 153 -25.63 -9.78 7.31
CA ALA A 153 -27.05 -10.05 7.57
C ALA A 153 -27.47 -9.27 8.81
N LYS A 154 -28.59 -8.53 8.74
CA LYS A 154 -29.17 -7.93 9.94
C LYS A 154 -29.46 -9.07 10.91
N PRO A 155 -29.09 -8.97 12.20
CA PRO A 155 -29.60 -9.90 13.20
C PRO A 155 -31.12 -9.83 13.17
N ASN A 156 -31.78 -10.97 12.92
CA ASN A 156 -33.20 -11.09 13.19
C ASN A 156 -33.34 -11.08 14.72
N TYR A 157 -33.83 -9.98 15.27
CA TYR A 157 -34.37 -9.91 16.64
C TYR A 157 -35.88 -10.00 16.58
#